data_AF-A0A3D9FSZ8-F1
#
_entry.id   AF-A0A3D9FSZ8-F1
#
_cell.length_a   1.000
_cell.length_b   1.000
_cell.length_c   1.000
_cell.angle_alpha   90.00
_cell.angle_beta   90.00
_cell.angle_gamma   90.00
#
_symmetry.space_group_name_H-M   'P 1'
#
loop_
_entity.id
_entity.type
_entity.pdbx_description
1 polymer ?
#
loop_
_entity_poly.entity_id
_entity_poly.type
_entity_poly.pdbx_seq_one_letter_code
_entity_poly.pdbx_strand_id
1 'polypeptide(L)'
;MKCFKTLLFLIALFLNMSCDFSWKISELFVQKIENSSKVIYKYDAWGGRDSHKFGYVILDSIDVFDINNAESLPFQYFETIPTKQNISGVICEELDGQITPEKIFIPLKIKNSEEKGIKIKAKIFQNEGFVLRTQGYKQYQFETFKESRDSLFFYNLNDITSMEPEHLDILKFKKTNIFIRTKISNIVSEISIEDLKVSQKDEIISNIRYDLTPKNKTKISSFSNIGIFKEVKLPKD
;
A
#
# COMPACT_ATOMS: atom_id res chain seq x y z
N MET A 1 -39.43 -46.03 3.65
CA MET A 1 -39.14 -45.00 4.68
C MET A 1 -37.69 -44.97 5.19
N LYS A 2 -36.86 -46.02 5.04
CA LYS A 2 -35.46 -45.99 5.51
C LYS A 2 -34.55 -45.07 4.68
N CYS A 3 -34.65 -45.08 3.34
CA CYS A 3 -33.81 -44.23 2.48
C CYS A 3 -34.02 -42.72 2.66
N PHE A 4 -35.22 -42.27 3.03
CA PHE A 4 -35.51 -40.84 3.21
C PHE A 4 -34.83 -40.27 4.47
N LYS A 5 -34.68 -41.10 5.52
CA LYS A 5 -33.95 -40.72 6.75
C LYS A 5 -32.44 -40.65 6.53
N THR A 6 -31.88 -41.54 5.70
CA THR A 6 -30.45 -41.53 5.36
C THR A 6 -30.06 -40.33 4.50
N LEU A 7 -30.94 -39.92 3.56
CA LEU A 7 -30.72 -38.73 2.73
C LEU A 7 -30.75 -37.43 3.54
N LEU A 8 -31.67 -37.32 4.51
CA LEU A 8 -31.76 -36.17 5.41
C LEU A 8 -30.51 -36.04 6.31
N PHE A 9 -29.94 -37.17 6.73
CA PHE A 9 -28.72 -37.21 7.54
C PHE A 9 -27.48 -36.77 6.74
N LEU A 10 -27.40 -37.15 5.46
CA LEU A 10 -26.34 -36.70 4.55
C LEU A 10 -26.43 -35.20 4.26
N ILE A 11 -27.63 -34.66 4.03
CA ILE A 11 -27.83 -33.21 3.82
C ILE A 11 -27.46 -32.42 5.09
N ALA A 12 -27.81 -32.93 6.29
CA ALA A 12 -27.41 -32.32 7.56
C ALA A 12 -25.90 -32.36 7.81
N LEU A 13 -25.19 -33.39 7.32
CA LEU A 13 -23.73 -33.48 7.35
C LEU A 13 -23.06 -32.46 6.38
N PHE A 14 -23.67 -32.18 5.23
CA PHE A 14 -23.16 -31.16 4.30
C PHE A 14 -23.45 -29.71 4.76
N LEU A 15 -24.55 -29.48 5.50
CA LEU A 15 -24.88 -28.14 6.02
C LEU A 15 -23.98 -27.68 7.18
N ASN A 16 -23.25 -28.59 7.84
CA ASN A 16 -22.28 -28.26 8.89
C ASN A 16 -20.83 -28.18 8.38
N MET A 17 -20.60 -28.35 7.08
CA MET A 17 -19.33 -27.95 6.44
C MET A 17 -19.41 -26.47 6.03
N SER A 18 -19.81 -25.60 6.96
CA SER A 18 -19.50 -24.18 6.87
C SER A 18 -17.99 -24.07 6.99
N CYS A 19 -17.31 -23.94 5.85
CA CYS A 19 -15.93 -23.51 5.84
C CYS A 19 -15.95 -22.07 6.33
N ASP A 20 -15.61 -21.85 7.60
CA ASP A 20 -15.53 -20.50 8.16
C ASP A 20 -14.54 -19.70 7.33
N PHE A 21 -15.08 -18.83 6.48
CA PHE A 21 -14.32 -17.98 5.60
C PHE A 21 -13.79 -16.80 6.44
N SER A 22 -12.76 -17.06 7.24
CA SER A 22 -12.08 -16.05 8.03
C SER A 22 -10.98 -15.38 7.21
N TRP A 23 -10.96 -14.04 7.20
CA TRP A 23 -9.86 -13.26 6.64
C TRP A 23 -8.75 -13.11 7.68
N LYS A 24 -7.52 -13.44 7.30
CA LYS A 24 -6.31 -13.14 8.05
C LYS A 24 -5.64 -11.91 7.46
N ILE A 25 -5.64 -10.81 8.20
CA ILE A 25 -4.96 -9.58 7.81
C ILE A 25 -3.45 -9.79 7.99
N SER A 26 -2.69 -9.74 6.90
CA SER A 26 -1.23 -9.89 6.89
C SER A 26 -0.53 -8.56 7.14
N GLU A 27 -1.07 -7.47 6.60
CA GLU A 27 -0.58 -6.11 6.78
C GLU A 27 -1.75 -5.13 6.99
N LEU A 28 -1.58 -4.21 7.92
CA LEU A 28 -2.48 -3.08 8.10
C LEU A 28 -1.67 -1.84 8.42
N PHE A 29 -1.85 -0.80 7.62
CA PHE A 29 -1.25 0.51 7.87
C PHE A 29 -2.29 1.60 7.81
N VAL A 30 -2.05 2.72 8.50
CA VAL A 30 -2.94 3.87 8.51
C VAL A 30 -2.18 5.19 8.29
N GLN A 31 -2.79 6.10 7.54
CA GLN A 31 -2.40 7.52 7.50
C GLN A 31 -3.62 8.43 7.74
N LYS A 32 -3.37 9.62 8.27
CA LYS A 32 -4.37 10.69 8.41
C LYS A 32 -4.40 11.55 7.15
N ILE A 33 -5.58 12.01 6.78
CA ILE A 33 -5.75 13.05 5.76
C ILE A 33 -5.69 14.41 6.47
N GLU A 34 -4.83 15.31 5.98
CA GLU A 34 -4.66 16.64 6.58
C GLU A 34 -6.00 17.41 6.61
N ASN A 35 -6.32 18.01 7.77
CA ASN A 35 -7.55 18.78 8.00
C ASN A 35 -8.86 18.02 7.72
N SER A 36 -8.87 16.69 7.94
CA SER A 36 -10.02 15.81 7.74
C SER A 36 -10.32 14.98 9.00
N SER A 37 -11.58 14.60 9.19
CA SER A 37 -11.98 13.57 10.16
C SER A 37 -11.68 12.15 9.67
N LYS A 38 -11.14 11.99 8.46
CA LYS A 38 -10.96 10.71 7.77
C LYS A 38 -9.51 10.24 7.77
N VAL A 39 -9.35 8.93 7.68
CA VAL A 39 -8.08 8.22 7.58
C VAL A 39 -8.11 7.30 6.39
N ILE A 40 -6.92 6.93 5.90
CA ILE A 40 -6.75 5.94 4.85
C ILE A 40 -6.04 4.75 5.46
N TYR A 41 -6.64 3.57 5.33
CA TYR A 41 -5.98 2.31 5.62
C TYR A 41 -5.41 1.71 4.35
N LYS A 42 -4.19 1.15 4.42
CA LYS A 42 -3.69 0.16 3.47
C LYS A 42 -3.82 -1.19 4.13
N TYR A 43 -4.41 -2.17 3.44
CA TYR A 43 -4.55 -3.52 3.95
C TYR A 43 -4.06 -4.56 2.94
N ASP A 44 -3.61 -5.69 3.47
CA ASP A 44 -3.38 -6.94 2.75
C ASP A 44 -3.94 -8.07 3.63
N ALA A 45 -4.77 -8.93 3.05
CA ALA A 45 -5.44 -10.00 3.76
C ALA A 45 -5.59 -11.25 2.88
N TRP A 46 -5.44 -12.40 3.54
CA TRP A 46 -5.58 -13.72 2.93
C TRP A 46 -6.77 -14.43 3.57
N GLY A 47 -7.64 -15.01 2.75
CA GLY A 47 -8.79 -15.81 3.18
C GLY A 47 -8.72 -17.20 2.57
N GLY A 48 -9.28 -18.19 3.28
CA GLY A 48 -9.50 -19.57 2.85
C GLY A 48 -8.72 -20.08 1.62
N ARG A 49 -9.45 -20.50 0.59
CA ARG A 49 -8.95 -21.17 -0.62
C ARG A 49 -8.23 -20.19 -1.57
N ASP A 50 -7.10 -19.65 -1.12
CA ASP A 50 -6.23 -18.71 -1.85
C ASP A 50 -6.91 -17.39 -2.23
N SER A 51 -7.90 -16.95 -1.44
CA SER A 51 -8.53 -15.65 -1.65
C SER A 51 -7.62 -14.55 -1.10
N HIS A 52 -7.33 -13.55 -1.92
CA HIS A 52 -6.49 -12.41 -1.54
C HIS A 52 -7.26 -11.11 -1.72
N LYS A 53 -7.19 -10.23 -0.72
CA LYS A 53 -7.76 -8.89 -0.75
C LYS A 53 -6.71 -7.91 -0.28
N PHE A 54 -6.45 -6.89 -1.08
CA PHE A 54 -5.54 -5.81 -0.72
C PHE A 54 -6.01 -4.49 -1.33
N GLY A 55 -5.49 -3.40 -0.81
CA GLY A 55 -5.73 -2.06 -1.36
C GLY A 55 -5.87 -1.02 -0.28
N TYR A 56 -6.65 0.02 -0.57
CA TYR A 56 -6.85 1.15 0.34
C TYR A 56 -8.32 1.36 0.62
N VAL A 57 -8.66 1.82 1.82
CA VAL A 57 -10.03 2.21 2.17
C VAL A 57 -10.02 3.52 2.95
N ILE A 58 -11.05 4.35 2.74
CA ILE A 58 -11.26 5.60 3.49
C ILE A 58 -12.29 5.35 4.58
N LEU A 59 -11.91 5.64 5.82
CA LEU A 59 -12.80 5.52 6.98
C LEU A 59 -12.85 6.84 7.74
N ASP A 60 -13.91 7.07 8.51
CA ASP A 60 -13.85 8.10 9.54
C ASP A 60 -12.89 7.64 10.66
N SER A 61 -12.18 8.59 11.27
CA SER A 61 -11.08 8.29 12.22
C SER A 61 -11.50 7.60 13.51
N ILE A 62 -12.81 7.51 13.76
CA ILE A 62 -13.40 6.79 14.90
C ILE A 62 -13.84 5.37 14.53
N ASP A 63 -13.93 5.07 13.23
CA ASP A 63 -14.37 3.76 12.75
C ASP A 63 -13.25 2.74 12.88
N VAL A 64 -13.63 1.49 13.09
CA VAL A 64 -12.70 0.36 13.14
C VAL A 64 -12.62 -0.28 11.76
N PHE A 65 -11.41 -0.57 11.29
CA PHE A 65 -11.21 -1.28 10.04
C PHE A 65 -11.82 -2.69 10.10
N ASP A 66 -12.65 -3.02 9.11
CA ASP A 66 -13.25 -4.34 8.92
C ASP A 66 -13.07 -4.81 7.47
N ILE A 67 -12.27 -5.86 7.30
CA ILE A 67 -11.93 -6.45 5.99
C ILE A 67 -13.15 -7.00 5.24
N ASN A 68 -14.22 -7.38 5.93
CA ASN A 68 -15.44 -7.86 5.27
C ASN A 68 -16.19 -6.74 4.56
N ASN A 69 -16.10 -5.53 5.11
CA ASN A 69 -16.78 -4.33 4.63
C ASN A 69 -15.85 -3.34 3.92
N ALA A 70 -14.59 -3.72 3.69
CA ALA A 70 -13.61 -2.87 3.03
C ALA A 70 -13.91 -2.74 1.52
N GLU A 71 -14.34 -1.55 1.10
CA GLU A 71 -14.45 -1.16 -0.30
C GLU A 71 -13.13 -0.53 -0.75
N SER A 72 -12.44 -1.22 -1.67
CA SER A 72 -11.10 -0.81 -2.09
C SER A 72 -11.15 0.39 -3.04
N LEU A 73 -10.31 1.39 -2.78
CA LEU A 73 -10.08 2.49 -3.69
C LEU A 73 -9.51 1.98 -5.03
N PRO A 74 -9.84 2.61 -6.16
CA PRO A 74 -9.51 2.11 -7.49
C PRO A 74 -8.05 2.40 -7.90
N PHE A 75 -7.08 2.29 -6.98
CA PHE A 75 -5.67 2.48 -7.25
C PHE A 75 -4.76 1.70 -6.30
N GLN A 76 -3.50 1.51 -6.70
CA GLN A 76 -2.47 0.79 -5.93
C GLN A 76 -1.38 1.71 -5.38
N TYR A 77 -1.15 2.86 -6.02
CA TYR A 77 -0.14 3.82 -5.62
C TYR A 77 -0.74 5.22 -5.56
N PHE A 78 -0.35 6.01 -4.56
CA PHE A 78 -0.60 7.45 -4.54
C PHE A 78 0.35 8.18 -5.47
N GLU A 79 -0.20 9.05 -6.30
CA GLU A 79 0.57 9.99 -7.12
C GLU A 79 0.91 11.27 -6.33
N THR A 80 -0.01 11.69 -5.45
CA THR A 80 0.10 12.89 -4.64
C THR A 80 -0.32 12.62 -3.20
N ILE A 81 0.06 13.52 -2.28
CA ILE A 81 -0.35 13.43 -0.89
C ILE A 81 -1.89 13.60 -0.82
N PRO A 82 -2.62 12.65 -0.21
CA PRO A 82 -4.07 12.75 -0.03
C PRO A 82 -4.50 14.04 0.68
N THR A 83 -5.56 14.65 0.19
CA THR A 83 -6.20 15.83 0.80
C THR A 83 -7.66 15.55 1.11
N LYS A 84 -8.28 16.38 1.95
CA LYS A 84 -9.71 16.25 2.27
C LYS A 84 -10.64 16.46 1.07
N GLN A 85 -10.14 17.00 -0.03
CA GLN A 85 -10.93 17.22 -1.25
C GLN A 85 -10.62 16.19 -2.34
N ASN A 86 -9.35 15.80 -2.48
CA ASN A 86 -8.90 15.02 -3.62
C ASN A 86 -7.84 13.98 -3.23
N ILE A 87 -7.93 12.82 -3.88
CA ILE A 87 -6.94 11.75 -3.89
C ILE A 87 -6.61 11.42 -5.35
N SER A 88 -5.32 11.39 -5.70
CA SER A 88 -4.84 10.95 -7.01
C SER A 88 -3.98 9.72 -6.86
N GLY A 89 -4.28 8.69 -7.65
CA GLY A 89 -3.55 7.43 -7.61
C GLY A 89 -3.36 6.82 -9.00
N VAL A 90 -2.55 5.77 -9.00
CA VAL A 90 -2.15 5.00 -10.18
C VAL A 90 -2.48 3.53 -9.95
N ILE A 91 -3.01 2.88 -11.00
CA ILE A 91 -3.20 1.43 -11.07
C ILE A 91 -2.61 0.91 -12.38
N CYS A 92 -2.17 -0.34 -12.33
CA CYS A 92 -1.71 -1.06 -13.50
C CYS A 92 -2.74 -2.11 -13.86
N GLU A 93 -3.10 -2.17 -15.14
CA GLU A 93 -3.95 -3.22 -15.70
C GLU A 93 -3.13 -3.94 -16.79
N GLU A 94 -3.21 -5.27 -16.82
CA GLU A 94 -2.66 -6.06 -17.93
C GLU A 94 -3.56 -5.84 -19.15
N LEU A 95 -2.95 -5.71 -20.34
CA LEU A 95 -3.73 -5.67 -21.57
C LEU A 95 -3.95 -7.10 -22.05
N ASP A 96 -5.20 -7.56 -21.96
CA ASP A 96 -5.60 -8.89 -22.40
C ASP A 96 -5.15 -9.17 -23.85
N GLY A 97 -4.49 -10.32 -24.05
CA GLY A 97 -4.38 -10.97 -25.36
C GLY A 97 -3.22 -10.54 -26.27
N GLN A 98 -2.25 -9.74 -25.81
CA GLN A 98 -1.05 -9.42 -26.59
C GLN A 98 0.15 -10.23 -26.11
N ILE A 99 0.75 -11.02 -27.02
CA ILE A 99 1.92 -11.88 -26.73
C ILE A 99 3.18 -11.01 -26.47
N THR A 100 3.22 -9.80 -27.01
CA THR A 100 4.26 -8.78 -26.78
C THR A 100 3.67 -7.38 -27.01
N PRO A 101 2.97 -6.79 -26.02
CA PRO A 101 2.38 -5.49 -26.23
C PRO A 101 3.46 -4.40 -26.37
N GLU A 102 3.23 -3.44 -27.25
CA GLU A 102 4.05 -2.23 -27.30
C GLU A 102 3.97 -1.50 -25.97
N LYS A 103 5.09 -0.97 -25.49
CA LYS A 103 5.20 -0.37 -24.16
C LYS A 103 4.61 1.03 -24.17
N ILE A 104 3.58 1.25 -23.36
CA ILE A 104 2.89 2.53 -23.20
C ILE A 104 3.19 3.07 -21.81
N PHE A 105 3.88 4.20 -21.75
CA PHE A 105 4.30 4.83 -20.49
C PHE A 105 3.36 5.93 -20.01
N ILE A 106 2.34 6.27 -20.80
CA ILE A 106 1.29 7.24 -20.48
C ILE A 106 0.02 6.51 -20.03
N PRO A 107 -0.94 7.18 -19.35
CA PRO A 107 -2.15 6.53 -18.90
C PRO A 107 -3.01 6.12 -20.10
N LEU A 108 -3.50 4.88 -20.08
CA LEU A 108 -4.48 4.36 -21.03
C LEU A 108 -5.85 5.01 -20.79
N LYS A 109 -6.18 5.24 -19.52
CA LYS A 109 -7.47 5.78 -19.09
C LYS A 109 -7.34 6.50 -17.76
N ILE A 110 -8.27 7.43 -17.52
CA ILE A 110 -8.48 8.06 -16.23
C ILE A 110 -9.88 7.70 -15.76
N LYS A 111 -10.00 7.08 -14.57
CA LYS A 111 -11.27 6.87 -13.88
C LYS A 111 -11.41 7.95 -12.80
N ASN A 112 -12.57 8.59 -12.73
CA ASN A 112 -12.91 9.50 -11.65
C ASN A 112 -14.07 8.91 -10.85
N SER A 113 -13.99 8.99 -9.53
CA SER A 113 -15.05 8.59 -8.61
C SER A 113 -15.09 9.52 -7.40
N GLU A 114 -16.02 9.29 -6.49
CA GLU A 114 -16.10 10.00 -5.23
C GLU A 114 -16.40 9.00 -4.12
N GLU A 115 -15.67 9.10 -3.02
CA GLU A 115 -15.83 8.23 -1.85
C GLU A 115 -15.85 9.10 -0.60
N LYS A 116 -16.91 8.98 0.21
CA LYS A 116 -17.08 9.75 1.46
C LYS A 116 -16.86 11.27 1.27
N GLY A 117 -17.27 11.82 0.12
CA GLY A 117 -17.12 13.25 -0.22
C GLY A 117 -15.71 13.67 -0.68
N ILE A 118 -14.80 12.72 -0.91
CA ILE A 118 -13.45 12.97 -1.43
C ILE A 118 -13.42 12.53 -2.89
N LYS A 119 -12.99 13.43 -3.80
CA LYS A 119 -12.85 13.13 -5.22
C LYS A 119 -11.63 12.23 -5.43
N ILE A 120 -11.81 11.16 -6.19
CA ILE A 120 -10.76 10.21 -6.49
C ILE A 120 -10.49 10.24 -7.99
N LYS A 121 -9.21 10.39 -8.34
CA LYS A 121 -8.71 10.25 -9.72
C LYS A 121 -7.75 9.08 -9.76
N ALA A 122 -8.07 8.07 -10.56
CA ALA A 122 -7.21 6.92 -10.79
C ALA A 122 -6.73 6.92 -12.26
N LYS A 123 -5.41 7.02 -12.44
CA LYS A 123 -4.76 6.84 -13.75
C LYS A 123 -4.45 5.36 -13.94
N ILE A 124 -4.93 4.80 -15.04
CA ILE A 124 -4.72 3.40 -15.41
C ILE A 124 -3.59 3.36 -16.42
N PHE A 125 -2.51 2.65 -16.08
CA PHE A 125 -1.40 2.39 -16.97
C PHE A 125 -1.38 0.93 -17.40
N GLN A 126 -0.72 0.68 -18.52
CA GLN A 126 -0.36 -0.66 -18.95
C GLN A 126 0.68 -1.24 -17.97
N ASN A 127 0.47 -2.48 -17.52
CA ASN A 127 1.39 -3.17 -16.63
C ASN A 127 2.82 -3.24 -17.20
N GLU A 128 3.00 -3.63 -18.46
CA GLU A 128 4.31 -3.77 -19.09
C GLU A 128 5.08 -2.45 -19.15
N GLY A 129 4.39 -1.35 -19.46
CA GLY A 129 4.97 0.00 -19.43
C GLY A 129 5.37 0.43 -18.02
N PHE A 130 4.54 0.12 -17.03
CA PHE A 130 4.80 0.44 -15.62
C PHE A 130 5.95 -0.37 -15.03
N VAL A 131 5.98 -1.67 -15.32
CA VAL A 131 7.02 -2.59 -14.86
C VAL A 131 8.35 -2.25 -15.53
N LEU A 132 8.43 -2.07 -16.84
CA LEU A 132 9.75 -2.00 -17.48
C LEU A 132 10.45 -0.63 -17.37
N ARG A 133 9.85 0.37 -16.70
CA ARG A 133 10.36 1.74 -16.65
C ARG A 133 11.10 2.02 -15.34
N THR A 134 12.43 2.01 -15.40
CA THR A 134 13.35 2.34 -14.30
C THR A 134 12.91 1.69 -12.98
N GLN A 135 12.97 0.36 -12.97
CA GLN A 135 12.78 -0.46 -11.79
C GLN A 135 14.06 -0.60 -10.99
N GLY A 136 13.88 -0.89 -9.72
CA GLY A 136 14.98 -1.28 -8.86
C GLY A 136 14.46 -1.60 -7.47
N TYR A 137 15.31 -2.31 -6.75
CA TYR A 137 15.17 -2.49 -5.32
C TYR A 137 16.46 -2.02 -4.67
N LYS A 138 16.36 -1.14 -3.69
CA LYS A 138 17.50 -0.58 -2.98
C LYS A 138 17.29 -0.68 -1.50
N GLN A 139 18.31 -1.09 -0.77
CA GLN A 139 18.26 -1.15 0.68
C GLN A 139 19.37 -0.29 1.27
N TYR A 140 19.00 0.59 2.20
CA TYR A 140 19.97 1.46 2.84
C TYR A 140 19.76 1.51 4.35
N GLN A 141 20.86 1.74 5.07
CA GLN A 141 20.81 2.16 6.46
C GLN A 141 21.11 3.66 6.53
N PHE A 142 20.22 4.44 7.15
CA PHE A 142 20.38 5.90 7.28
C PHE A 142 20.77 6.31 8.71
N GLU A 143 21.52 7.40 8.85
CA GLU A 143 21.95 7.91 10.15
C GLU A 143 20.90 8.81 10.82
N THR A 144 20.33 9.73 10.04
CA THR A 144 19.31 10.69 10.47
C THR A 144 18.35 11.03 9.33
N PHE A 145 17.24 11.67 9.67
CA PHE A 145 16.24 12.11 8.70
C PHE A 145 15.71 13.49 9.05
N LYS A 146 15.15 14.17 8.05
CA LYS A 146 14.39 15.40 8.19
C LYS A 146 13.08 15.27 7.45
N GLU A 147 12.03 15.81 8.04
CA GLU A 147 10.70 15.81 7.46
C GLU A 147 10.25 17.25 7.17
N SER A 148 9.81 17.52 5.94
CA SER A 148 9.07 18.73 5.59
C SER A 148 7.57 18.42 5.49
N ARG A 149 6.73 19.39 5.15
CA ARG A 149 5.30 19.14 4.94
C ARG A 149 5.04 18.07 3.89
N ASP A 150 5.80 18.09 2.79
CA ASP A 150 5.56 17.31 1.58
C ASP A 150 6.62 16.23 1.28
N SER A 151 7.76 16.26 1.99
CA SER A 151 8.92 15.43 1.67
C SER A 151 9.56 14.81 2.92
N LEU A 152 10.29 13.71 2.70
CA LEU A 152 11.21 13.09 3.64
C LEU A 152 12.62 13.09 3.06
N PHE A 153 13.59 13.43 3.89
CA PHE A 153 15.00 13.46 3.57
C PHE A 153 15.72 12.51 4.51
N PHE A 154 16.52 11.61 3.97
CA PHE A 154 17.38 10.70 4.72
C PHE A 154 18.82 11.07 4.44
N TYR A 155 19.68 11.01 5.45
CA TYR A 155 21.07 11.48 5.35
C TYR A 155 22.05 10.39 5.78
N ASN A 156 23.26 10.45 5.18
CA ASN A 156 24.39 9.57 5.42
C ASN A 156 23.97 8.10 5.31
N LEU A 157 23.60 7.69 4.11
CA LEU A 157 23.10 6.36 3.81
C LEU A 157 24.23 5.43 3.41
N ASN A 158 24.22 4.23 3.97
CA ASN A 158 25.11 3.15 3.59
C ASN A 158 24.27 2.04 2.95
N ASP A 159 24.69 1.54 1.79
CA ASP A 159 24.07 0.37 1.16
C ASP A 159 24.32 -0.87 2.02
N ILE A 160 23.25 -1.60 2.36
CA ILE A 160 23.33 -2.81 3.18
C ILE A 160 23.37 -4.10 2.34
N THR A 161 23.19 -3.97 1.02
CA THR A 161 23.00 -5.08 0.07
C THR A 161 24.19 -5.26 -0.86
N SER A 162 24.73 -4.18 -1.40
CA SER A 162 25.71 -4.27 -2.50
C SER A 162 27.10 -4.70 -2.06
N MET A 163 27.43 -4.71 -0.75
CA MET A 163 28.80 -4.87 -0.23
C MET A 163 29.83 -3.88 -0.84
N GLU A 164 29.38 -2.96 -1.68
CA GLU A 164 30.14 -1.87 -2.27
C GLU A 164 30.03 -0.65 -1.34
N PRO A 165 31.11 0.14 -1.19
CA PRO A 165 31.11 1.34 -0.35
C PRO A 165 30.40 2.51 -1.04
N GLU A 166 29.21 2.29 -1.62
CA GLU A 166 28.37 3.38 -2.11
C GLU A 166 27.71 4.08 -0.92
N HIS A 167 28.45 5.04 -0.36
CA HIS A 167 27.92 6.02 0.55
C HIS A 167 27.09 7.04 -0.25
N LEU A 168 25.86 7.28 0.21
CA LEU A 168 24.98 8.28 -0.38
C LEU A 168 24.63 9.34 0.66
N ASP A 169 25.00 10.59 0.38
CA ASP A 169 24.81 11.67 1.33
C ASP A 169 23.34 11.94 1.65
N ILE A 170 22.47 11.85 0.63
CA ILE A 170 21.06 12.20 0.77
C ILE A 170 20.14 11.38 -0.15
N LEU A 171 19.01 10.93 0.40
CA LEU A 171 17.84 10.52 -0.36
C LEU A 171 16.66 11.44 -0.04
N LYS A 172 15.91 11.81 -1.07
CA LYS A 172 14.71 12.66 -0.95
C LYS A 172 13.52 11.97 -1.59
N PHE A 173 12.42 11.90 -0.84
CA PHE A 173 11.16 11.32 -1.28
C PHE A 173 10.01 12.28 -1.04
N LYS A 174 9.01 12.26 -1.92
CA LYS A 174 7.69 12.84 -1.65
C LYS A 174 6.92 11.91 -0.71
N LYS A 175 6.09 12.48 0.16
CA LYS A 175 5.28 11.71 1.13
C LYS A 175 4.02 11.10 0.52
N THR A 176 4.19 10.07 -0.31
CA THR A 176 3.08 9.34 -0.93
C THR A 176 3.02 7.91 -0.42
N ASN A 177 3.78 7.01 -1.03
CA ASN A 177 3.76 5.56 -0.75
C ASN A 177 4.89 5.20 0.23
N ILE A 178 4.80 5.76 1.43
CA ILE A 178 5.80 5.55 2.51
C ILE A 178 5.14 4.76 3.63
N PHE A 179 5.71 3.61 3.97
CA PHE A 179 5.19 2.67 4.96
C PHE A 179 6.22 2.44 6.05
N ILE A 180 5.86 2.64 7.32
CA ILE A 180 6.75 2.46 8.45
C ILE A 180 6.29 1.28 9.30
N ARG A 181 7.18 0.28 9.45
CA ARG A 181 7.01 -0.88 10.34
C ARG A 181 7.74 -0.67 11.66
N THR A 182 7.26 -1.31 12.72
CA THR A 182 7.83 -1.22 14.06
C THR A 182 8.09 -2.58 14.70
N LYS A 183 9.24 -2.76 15.37
CA LYS A 183 9.56 -4.01 16.11
C LYS A 183 8.85 -4.06 17.48
N ILE A 184 9.20 -3.11 18.35
CA ILE A 184 8.66 -2.94 19.71
C ILE A 184 7.94 -1.60 19.71
N SER A 185 6.73 -1.56 20.28
CA SER A 185 5.58 -0.65 20.03
C SER A 185 5.77 0.72 19.39
N ASN A 186 6.92 1.39 19.53
CA ASN A 186 7.15 2.73 19.00
C ASN A 186 8.52 2.93 18.33
N ILE A 187 9.32 1.88 18.11
CA ILE A 187 10.63 1.98 17.46
C ILE A 187 10.54 1.51 16.01
N VAL A 188 10.92 2.41 15.10
CA VAL A 188 10.98 2.13 13.66
C VAL A 188 11.99 1.02 13.42
N SER A 189 11.54 -0.03 12.73
CA SER A 189 12.41 -1.11 12.26
C SER A 189 12.77 -0.97 10.80
N GLU A 190 11.83 -0.51 9.98
CA GLU A 190 11.97 -0.40 8.54
C GLU A 190 11.02 0.69 8.02
N ILE A 191 11.46 1.38 6.98
CA ILE A 191 10.66 2.31 6.18
C ILE A 191 10.71 1.82 4.73
N SER A 192 9.59 1.32 4.22
CA SER A 192 9.44 0.96 2.81
C SER A 192 8.89 2.14 2.02
N ILE A 193 9.49 2.45 0.88
CA ILE A 193 9.10 3.56 0.01
C ILE A 193 8.95 3.05 -1.41
N GLU A 194 7.78 3.27 -2.00
CA GLU A 194 7.54 3.02 -3.43
C GLU A 194 7.62 4.37 -4.16
N ASP A 195 8.80 4.66 -4.71
CA ASP A 195 9.13 5.95 -5.36
C ASP A 195 8.60 6.00 -6.79
N LEU A 196 7.27 5.98 -6.92
CA LEU A 196 6.59 6.20 -8.19
C LEU A 196 6.71 7.67 -8.60
N LYS A 197 7.36 7.93 -9.73
CA LYS A 197 7.50 9.25 -10.33
C LYS A 197 6.78 9.31 -11.66
N VAL A 198 5.82 10.23 -11.74
CA VAL A 198 5.10 10.57 -12.96
C VAL A 198 5.53 11.96 -13.44
N SER A 199 5.77 12.09 -14.75
CA SER A 199 6.17 13.33 -15.41
C SER A 199 5.03 14.33 -15.50
N GLN A 200 5.33 15.57 -15.87
CA GLN A 200 4.29 16.57 -16.16
C GLN A 200 3.39 16.20 -17.35
N LYS A 201 3.84 15.27 -18.21
CA LYS A 201 3.08 14.74 -19.35
C LYS A 201 2.36 13.42 -18.99
N ASP A 202 2.20 13.14 -17.71
CA ASP A 202 1.62 11.91 -17.17
C ASP A 202 2.39 10.63 -17.54
N GLU A 203 3.66 10.74 -17.91
CA GLU A 203 4.51 9.57 -18.23
C GLU A 203 5.15 8.99 -16.96
N ILE A 204 5.17 7.67 -16.81
CA ILE A 204 5.97 7.03 -15.75
C ILE A 204 7.46 7.24 -16.04
N ILE A 205 8.18 7.77 -15.07
CA ILE A 205 9.63 8.01 -15.14
C ILE A 205 10.39 6.95 -14.33
N SER A 206 9.85 6.57 -13.18
CA SER A 206 10.51 5.66 -12.25
C SER A 206 9.52 4.98 -11.33
N ASN A 207 9.84 3.73 -10.98
CA ASN A 207 9.15 2.95 -9.96
C ASN A 207 10.20 2.09 -9.22
N ILE A 208 10.94 2.72 -8.31
CA ILE A 208 11.97 2.05 -7.50
C ILE A 208 11.42 1.85 -6.09
N ARG A 209 11.62 0.65 -5.55
CA ARG A 209 11.35 0.38 -4.13
C ARG A 209 12.62 0.59 -3.31
N TYR A 210 12.47 1.30 -2.21
CA TYR A 210 13.52 1.50 -1.21
C TYR A 210 13.07 0.90 0.12
N ASP A 211 13.92 0.10 0.75
CA ASP A 211 13.74 -0.29 2.15
C ASP A 211 14.86 0.33 2.98
N LEU A 212 14.48 1.20 3.92
CA LEU A 212 15.40 1.98 4.72
C LEU A 212 15.34 1.55 6.18
N THR A 213 16.50 1.34 6.80
CA THR A 213 16.60 1.02 8.23
C THR A 213 17.36 2.11 8.98
N PRO A 214 16.92 2.50 10.19
CA PRO A 214 17.64 3.49 10.96
C PRO A 214 18.88 2.86 11.62
N LYS A 215 20.04 3.54 11.52
CA LYS A 215 21.26 3.16 12.26
C LYS A 215 21.08 3.33 13.78
N ASN A 216 20.34 4.37 14.17
CA ASN A 216 20.07 4.74 15.54
C ASN A 216 18.64 4.40 15.96
N LYS A 217 18.33 4.38 17.25
CA LYS A 217 16.95 4.19 17.73
C LYS A 217 16.06 5.37 17.31
N THR A 218 15.17 5.13 16.34
CA THR A 218 14.22 6.14 15.84
C THR A 218 12.81 5.84 16.33
N LYS A 219 12.15 6.82 16.95
CA LYS A 219 10.77 6.70 17.41
C LYS A 219 9.79 6.97 16.26
N ILE A 220 8.72 6.18 16.16
CA ILE A 220 7.64 6.36 15.18
C ILE A 220 6.91 7.71 15.35
N SER A 221 6.91 8.25 16.56
CA SER A 221 6.32 9.56 16.88
C SER A 221 7.12 10.72 16.29
N SER A 222 8.35 10.49 15.85
CA SER A 222 9.16 11.52 15.16
C SER A 222 8.70 11.77 13.73
N PHE A 223 7.84 10.92 13.18
CA PHE A 223 7.23 11.09 11.86
C PHE A 223 5.82 11.68 12.00
N SER A 224 5.39 12.52 11.06
CA SER A 224 3.98 12.91 11.00
C SER A 224 3.08 11.73 10.63
N ASN A 225 1.76 11.93 10.70
CA ASN A 225 0.77 10.94 10.29
C ASN A 225 0.19 11.25 8.89
N ILE A 226 0.76 12.19 8.13
CA ILE A 226 0.22 12.66 6.85
C ILE A 226 1.18 12.26 5.74
N GLY A 227 0.68 11.56 4.72
CA GLY A 227 1.49 11.05 3.61
C GLY A 227 2.48 9.96 4.01
N ILE A 228 2.33 9.41 5.22
CA ILE A 228 3.14 8.34 5.79
C ILE A 228 2.19 7.36 6.45
N PHE A 229 2.21 6.13 5.96
CA PHE A 229 1.46 5.00 6.50
C PHE A 229 2.23 4.38 7.66
N LYS A 230 1.57 4.24 8.81
CA LYS A 230 2.15 3.61 10.01
C LYS A 230 1.45 2.30 10.28
N GLU A 231 2.24 1.28 10.58
CA GLU A 231 1.74 -0.04 10.90
C GLU A 231 0.76 0.00 12.08
N VAL A 232 -0.38 -0.65 11.91
CA VAL A 232 -1.40 -0.84 12.95
C VAL A 232 -1.19 -2.24 13.52
N LYS A 233 -0.95 -2.30 14.83
CA LYS A 233 -0.82 -3.60 15.51
C LYS A 233 -2.16 -4.29 15.54
N LEU A 234 -2.22 -5.43 14.87
CA LEU A 234 -3.34 -6.34 14.98
C LEU A 234 -3.29 -7.02 16.35
N PRO A 235 -4.44 -7.25 17.01
CA PRO A 235 -4.51 -8.16 18.14
C PRO A 235 -3.83 -9.48 17.74
N LYS A 236 -3.01 -10.04 18.63
CA LYS A 236 -2.57 -11.42 18.43
C LYS A 236 -3.78 -12.30 18.74
N ASP A 237 -4.21 -13.07 17.74
CA ASP A 237 -5.14 -14.19 17.94
C ASP A 237 -4.60 -15.18 18.98
#